data_AF-A0A961TTB5-F1
#
_entry.id   AF-A0A961TTB5-F1
#
_cell.length_a   1.000
_cell.length_b   1.000
_cell.length_c   1.000
_cell.angle_alpha   90.00
_cell.angle_beta   90.00
_cell.angle_gamma   90.00
#
_symmetry.space_group_name_H-M   'P 1'
#
loop_
_entity.id
_entity.type
_entity.pdbx_description
1 polymer ?
#
loop_
_entity_poly.entity_id
_entity_poly.type
_entity_poly.pdbx_seq_one_letter_code
_entity_poly.pdbx_strand_id
1 'polypeptide(L)'
;MMFRRIILALGIAFAGVSLPSAAADFEYNGAMIASRGGGADSGNWSGGYDRRGGPPLPSRGGLVSRIKDIASLQSARENQLVGYGLVIGLQGTGDSLRNSPFTEQSIRAMLQNLGIASEGGRARAKNVAAVIVTANFPAFVSTGSRMDVTVSSMGDATSLAGGTLVMTPLKAADGDIYAVAQGPVIVTGFSAQGAAEKLTQGVPTAGRVPNGAIVEREIDEKFSELDNLIIELRNGDFRTAVKVADSINKFTKENFGKALAFEQDARTIVVEHPSKLSTARFYAMIEDLPVEIDVPARVVVDERTGTIVIGQDVKISRVAISHGTLTVRITEMPRIVQPDPFSDGET
;
A
#
# COMPACT_ATOMS: atom_id res chain seq x y z
N MET A 1 5.64 8.25 60.85
CA MET A 1 4.44 7.92 60.05
C MET A 1 4.84 6.82 59.07
N MET A 2 4.82 5.55 59.49
CA MET A 2 3.71 4.58 59.38
C MET A 2 3.52 4.09 57.94
N PHE A 3 3.44 2.81 57.57
CA PHE A 3 3.86 1.51 58.12
C PHE A 3 3.77 0.54 56.90
N ARG A 4 4.41 -0.62 57.00
CA ARG A 4 4.64 -1.61 55.94
C ARG A 4 3.39 -2.23 55.30
N ARG A 5 3.58 -2.67 54.05
CA ARG A 5 2.79 -3.60 53.22
C ARG A 5 2.23 -4.80 54.00
N ILE A 6 0.95 -5.11 53.81
CA ILE A 6 0.33 -6.40 54.14
C ILE A 6 -0.36 -6.95 52.88
N ILE A 7 0.02 -8.17 52.54
CA ILE A 7 -0.59 -9.06 51.55
C ILE A 7 -1.64 -9.88 52.30
N LEU A 8 -2.86 -9.99 51.77
CA LEU A 8 -3.79 -11.04 52.18
C LEU A 8 -4.43 -11.68 50.94
N ALA A 9 -4.19 -12.99 50.82
CA ALA A 9 -4.77 -13.89 49.85
C ALA A 9 -6.14 -14.38 50.36
N LEU A 10 -7.09 -14.56 49.46
CA LEU A 10 -8.22 -15.45 49.68
C LEU A 10 -8.45 -16.26 48.40
N GLY A 11 -8.01 -17.52 48.43
CA GLY A 11 -8.39 -18.55 47.47
C GLY A 11 -9.59 -19.31 48.00
N ILE A 12 -10.55 -19.59 47.13
CA ILE A 12 -11.59 -20.59 47.37
C ILE A 12 -11.37 -21.72 46.36
N ALA A 13 -11.07 -22.89 46.92
CA ALA A 13 -11.00 -24.16 46.22
C ALA A 13 -12.41 -24.73 46.04
N PHE A 14 -12.68 -25.34 44.89
CA PHE A 14 -13.68 -26.40 44.80
C PHE A 14 -13.07 -27.58 44.05
N ALA A 15 -13.04 -28.71 44.76
CA ALA A 15 -12.56 -30.00 44.30
C ALA A 15 -13.55 -30.66 43.34
N GLY A 16 -13.02 -31.38 42.36
CA GLY A 16 -13.80 -32.09 41.35
C GLY A 16 -14.41 -33.41 41.83
N VAL A 17 -15.40 -33.86 41.06
CA VAL A 17 -15.77 -35.27 40.91
C VAL A 17 -16.16 -35.48 39.44
N SER A 18 -15.43 -36.37 38.78
CA SER A 18 -15.69 -36.95 37.46
C SER A 18 -16.84 -37.94 37.49
N LEU A 19 -17.54 -38.15 36.36
CA LEU A 19 -18.12 -39.40 35.81
C LEU A 19 -19.20 -39.04 34.73
N PRO A 20 -19.67 -39.96 33.87
CA PRO A 20 -19.05 -40.39 32.62
C PRO A 20 -19.90 -40.06 31.38
N SER A 21 -19.29 -40.18 30.20
CA SER A 21 -19.95 -40.13 28.89
C SER A 21 -20.84 -41.36 28.68
N ALA A 22 -22.14 -41.14 28.46
CA ALA A 22 -23.07 -42.15 27.94
C ALA A 22 -23.58 -41.69 26.58
N ALA A 23 -23.23 -42.48 25.56
CA ALA A 23 -23.83 -42.43 24.24
C ALA A 23 -25.31 -42.81 24.35
N ALA A 24 -26.17 -42.04 23.69
CA ALA A 24 -27.56 -42.42 23.46
C ALA A 24 -27.75 -42.48 21.94
N ASP A 25 -27.83 -43.71 21.43
CA ASP A 25 -28.38 -44.02 20.13
C ASP A 25 -29.84 -43.56 20.11
N PHE A 26 -30.16 -42.67 19.18
CA PHE A 26 -31.54 -42.25 18.91
C PHE A 26 -31.93 -42.73 17.51
N GLU A 27 -32.65 -43.85 17.51
CA GLU A 27 -33.28 -44.47 16.36
C GLU A 27 -34.49 -43.62 15.95
N TYR A 28 -34.38 -42.89 14.83
CA TYR A 28 -35.50 -42.12 14.27
C TYR A 28 -36.25 -42.95 13.24
N ASN A 29 -37.29 -43.64 13.70
CA ASN A 29 -38.26 -44.31 12.84
C ASN A 29 -39.36 -43.32 12.48
N GLY A 30 -39.25 -42.69 11.30
CA GLY A 30 -40.18 -41.67 10.83
C GLY A 30 -40.37 -41.75 9.32
N ALA A 31 -41.48 -42.37 8.90
CA ALA A 31 -41.90 -42.47 7.51
C ALA A 31 -42.07 -41.09 6.87
N MET A 32 -41.23 -40.74 5.90
CA MET A 32 -41.44 -39.61 5.02
C MET A 32 -42.25 -40.05 3.79
N ILE A 33 -43.45 -39.48 3.68
CA ILE A 33 -44.32 -39.55 2.51
C ILE A 33 -43.59 -38.90 1.32
N ALA A 34 -43.25 -39.70 0.31
CA ALA A 34 -42.68 -39.20 -0.94
C ALA A 34 -43.75 -38.44 -1.74
N SER A 35 -43.70 -37.12 -1.70
CA SER A 35 -44.39 -36.27 -2.67
C SER A 35 -43.69 -36.38 -4.02
N ARG A 36 -44.29 -37.14 -4.94
CA ARG A 36 -43.97 -37.18 -6.36
C ARG A 36 -44.27 -35.82 -6.99
N GLY A 37 -43.28 -35.16 -7.60
CA GLY A 37 -43.55 -34.06 -8.51
C GLY A 37 -42.32 -33.22 -8.86
N GLY A 38 -41.95 -33.19 -10.15
CA GLY A 38 -41.01 -32.23 -10.72
C GLY A 38 -39.88 -32.90 -11.49
N GLY A 39 -40.03 -32.99 -12.81
CA GLY A 39 -39.08 -33.62 -13.72
C GLY A 39 -37.67 -33.03 -13.62
N ALA A 40 -36.67 -33.89 -13.51
CA ALA A 40 -35.30 -33.55 -13.78
C ALA A 40 -35.18 -33.28 -15.30
N ASP A 41 -35.22 -32.01 -15.68
CA ASP A 41 -34.74 -31.58 -16.98
C ASP A 41 -33.23 -31.82 -16.99
N SER A 42 -32.79 -32.88 -17.66
CA SER A 42 -31.37 -33.13 -17.93
C SER A 42 -30.93 -32.14 -19.02
N GLY A 43 -30.87 -30.87 -18.64
CA GLY A 43 -30.28 -29.82 -19.44
C GLY A 43 -28.80 -30.11 -19.60
N ASN A 44 -28.42 -30.48 -20.82
CA ASN A 44 -27.06 -30.62 -21.30
C ASN A 44 -26.25 -29.34 -20.97
N TRP A 45 -25.52 -29.33 -19.86
CA TRP A 45 -24.59 -28.26 -19.49
C TRP A 45 -23.35 -28.29 -20.39
N SER A 46 -23.54 -27.87 -21.64
CA SER A 46 -22.49 -27.52 -22.59
C SER A 46 -21.99 -26.09 -22.32
N GLY A 47 -21.65 -25.80 -21.06
CA GLY A 47 -20.95 -24.58 -20.69
C GLY A 47 -19.49 -24.93 -20.44
N GLY A 48 -18.65 -24.77 -21.46
CA GLY A 48 -17.20 -24.84 -21.28
C GLY A 48 -16.77 -23.73 -20.33
N TYR A 49 -16.66 -24.05 -19.04
CA TYR A 49 -15.92 -23.20 -18.11
C TYR A 49 -14.46 -23.39 -18.45
N ASP A 50 -13.89 -22.44 -19.17
CA ASP A 50 -12.47 -22.39 -19.51
C ASP A 50 -11.64 -22.27 -18.24
N ARG A 51 -11.45 -23.37 -17.52
CA ARG A 51 -10.57 -23.68 -16.35
C ARG A 51 -10.38 -22.65 -15.22
N ARG A 52 -10.94 -21.43 -15.26
CA ARG A 52 -10.68 -20.34 -14.31
C ARG A 52 -11.86 -19.37 -14.07
N GLY A 53 -12.98 -19.47 -14.80
CA GLY A 53 -14.14 -18.57 -14.62
C GLY A 53 -15.40 -19.29 -14.15
N GLY A 54 -15.99 -18.82 -13.04
CA GLY A 54 -17.31 -19.24 -12.55
C GLY A 54 -18.46 -18.43 -13.18
N PRO A 55 -19.74 -18.71 -12.84
CA PRO A 55 -20.86 -17.87 -13.24
C PRO A 55 -20.74 -16.46 -12.60
N PRO A 56 -21.19 -15.39 -13.28
CA PRO A 56 -21.12 -14.04 -12.74
C PRO A 56 -21.92 -13.92 -11.43
N LEU A 57 -21.41 -13.11 -10.50
CA LEU A 57 -22.10 -12.90 -9.23
C LEU A 57 -23.39 -12.06 -9.40
N PRO A 58 -24.44 -12.32 -8.60
CA PRO A 58 -25.65 -11.52 -8.65
C PRO A 58 -25.37 -10.05 -8.24
N SER A 59 -25.91 -9.12 -9.04
CA SER A 59 -25.93 -7.70 -8.69
C SER A 59 -26.81 -7.49 -7.45
N ARG A 60 -26.32 -6.66 -6.52
CA ARG A 60 -27.01 -6.31 -5.26
C ARG A 60 -27.34 -4.81 -5.16
N GLY A 61 -27.20 -4.06 -6.26
CA GLY A 61 -27.43 -2.60 -6.25
C GLY A 61 -26.39 -1.85 -5.41
N GLY A 62 -25.10 -2.09 -5.68
CA GLY A 62 -23.99 -1.46 -4.96
C GLY A 62 -23.56 -0.10 -5.55
N LEU A 63 -22.62 0.57 -4.88
CA LEU A 63 -21.94 1.75 -5.43
C LEU A 63 -21.16 1.37 -6.69
N VAL A 64 -21.23 2.20 -7.73
CA VAL A 64 -20.45 2.00 -8.95
C VAL A 64 -19.20 2.88 -8.87
N SER A 65 -18.04 2.27 -9.02
CA SER A 65 -16.74 2.93 -9.09
C SER A 65 -15.99 2.48 -10.33
N ARG A 66 -15.06 3.31 -10.84
CA ARG A 66 -14.16 2.87 -11.92
C ARG A 66 -13.03 2.05 -11.34
N ILE A 67 -12.47 1.14 -12.13
CA ILE A 67 -11.34 0.30 -11.72
C ILE A 67 -10.17 1.16 -11.21
N LYS A 68 -9.81 2.26 -11.87
CA LYS A 68 -8.72 3.16 -11.43
C LYS A 68 -8.91 3.81 -10.05
N ASP A 69 -10.15 3.90 -9.58
CA ASP A 69 -10.47 4.52 -8.30
C ASP A 69 -10.34 3.51 -7.13
N ILE A 70 -10.43 2.21 -7.42
CA ILE A 70 -10.44 1.12 -6.41
C ILE A 70 -9.27 0.15 -6.52
N ALA A 71 -8.57 0.15 -7.64
CA ALA A 71 -7.47 -0.72 -7.96
C ALA A 71 -6.31 0.06 -8.56
N SER A 72 -5.15 -0.57 -8.62
CA SER A 72 -3.98 -0.09 -9.32
C SER A 72 -3.33 -1.26 -10.03
N LEU A 73 -2.72 -1.01 -11.18
CA LEU A 73 -1.73 -1.94 -11.70
C LEU A 73 -0.70 -2.22 -10.61
N GLN A 74 -0.37 -3.50 -10.41
CA GLN A 74 0.81 -3.89 -9.67
C GLN A 74 2.01 -3.31 -10.40
N SER A 75 2.45 -2.14 -9.93
CA SER A 75 3.70 -1.56 -10.38
C SER A 75 4.82 -2.52 -9.98
N ALA A 76 5.79 -2.74 -10.86
CA ALA A 76 6.97 -3.50 -10.49
C ALA A 76 7.56 -2.92 -9.20
N ARG A 77 8.17 -3.77 -8.38
CA ARG A 77 8.76 -3.32 -7.10
C ARG A 77 9.64 -2.09 -7.34
N GLU A 78 9.46 -1.05 -6.53
CA GLU A 78 10.41 0.05 -6.48
C GLU A 78 11.79 -0.54 -6.18
N ASN A 79 12.75 -0.31 -7.08
CA ASN A 79 14.10 -0.78 -6.90
C ASN A 79 14.89 0.28 -6.13
N GLN A 80 15.60 -0.13 -5.09
CA GLN A 80 16.42 0.81 -4.34
C GLN A 80 17.78 0.92 -5.02
N LEU A 81 18.18 2.16 -5.29
CA LEU A 81 19.55 2.45 -5.70
C LEU A 81 20.33 3.01 -4.53
N VAL A 82 21.61 2.63 -4.48
CA VAL A 82 22.57 3.12 -3.51
C VAL A 82 23.82 3.61 -4.22
N GLY A 83 24.33 4.76 -3.78
CA GLY A 83 25.58 5.31 -4.23
C GLY A 83 26.41 5.80 -3.06
N TYR A 84 27.72 5.82 -3.25
CA TYR A 84 28.66 6.42 -2.32
C TYR A 84 29.19 7.70 -2.95
N GLY A 85 28.99 8.83 -2.27
CA GLY A 85 29.23 10.16 -2.82
C GLY A 85 29.96 11.09 -1.88
N LEU A 86 30.20 12.31 -2.36
CA LEU A 86 30.78 13.40 -1.59
C LEU A 86 29.85 14.61 -1.62
N VAL A 87 29.63 15.23 -0.47
CA VAL A 87 29.01 16.55 -0.37
C VAL A 87 30.11 17.57 -0.09
N ILE A 88 30.19 18.61 -0.91
CA ILE A 88 31.19 19.67 -0.82
C ILE A 88 30.54 21.02 -0.52
N GLY A 89 31.34 22.01 -0.11
CA GLY A 89 30.85 23.37 0.16
C GLY A 89 30.26 23.54 1.57
N LEU A 90 30.50 22.59 2.47
CA LEU A 90 30.06 22.67 3.86
C LEU A 90 30.83 23.76 4.61
N GLN A 91 30.15 24.46 5.52
CA GLN A 91 30.72 25.58 6.28
C GLN A 91 31.44 25.10 7.55
N GLY A 92 32.46 24.25 7.39
CA GLY A 92 33.21 23.70 8.53
C GLY A 92 32.49 22.55 9.27
N THR A 93 31.34 22.11 8.77
CA THR A 93 30.51 21.05 9.38
C THR A 93 30.75 19.65 8.79
N GLY A 94 31.67 19.51 7.84
CA GLY A 94 32.05 18.24 7.22
C GLY A 94 32.89 17.31 8.11
N ASP A 95 33.46 16.30 7.49
CA ASP A 95 34.18 15.22 8.17
C ASP A 95 35.54 15.66 8.72
N SER A 96 35.97 15.04 9.81
CA SER A 96 37.33 15.17 10.36
C SER A 96 38.25 14.15 9.70
N LEU A 97 39.46 14.57 9.31
CA LEU A 97 40.49 13.65 8.78
C LEU A 97 40.87 12.55 9.79
N ARG A 98 40.72 12.80 11.10
CA ARG A 98 41.10 11.82 12.13
C ARG A 98 40.08 10.68 12.30
N ASN A 99 38.81 10.94 11.98
CA ASN A 99 37.71 10.03 12.26
C ASN A 99 37.09 9.42 11.00
N SER A 100 37.41 9.96 9.82
CA SER A 100 36.81 9.55 8.54
C SER A 100 37.88 9.28 7.47
N PRO A 101 38.65 8.17 7.59
CA PRO A 101 39.68 7.82 6.61
C PRO A 101 39.12 7.61 5.20
N PHE A 102 37.86 7.18 5.10
CA PHE A 102 37.15 6.96 3.84
C PHE A 102 36.96 8.27 3.05
N THR A 103 36.70 9.39 3.72
CA THR A 103 36.50 10.69 3.07
C THR A 103 37.78 11.19 2.40
N GLU A 104 38.93 11.00 3.06
CA GLU A 104 40.23 11.38 2.48
C GLU A 104 40.53 10.56 1.22
N GLN A 105 40.33 9.24 1.28
CA GLN A 105 40.52 8.37 0.12
C GLN A 105 39.59 8.74 -1.03
N SER A 106 38.35 9.12 -0.71
CA SER A 106 37.33 9.49 -1.70
C SER A 106 37.65 10.81 -2.41
N ILE A 107 38.12 11.80 -1.66
CA ILE A 107 38.61 13.06 -2.23
C ILE A 107 39.80 12.80 -3.15
N ARG A 108 40.75 11.95 -2.73
CA ARG A 108 41.90 11.59 -3.59
C ARG A 108 41.46 10.91 -4.88
N ALA A 109 40.55 9.94 -4.79
CA ALA A 109 40.02 9.24 -5.97
C ALA A 109 39.27 10.20 -6.91
N MET A 110 38.46 11.12 -6.37
CA MET A 110 37.78 12.15 -7.15
C MET A 110 38.78 13.06 -7.87
N LEU A 111 39.79 13.57 -7.17
CA LEU A 111 40.80 14.45 -7.75
C LEU A 111 41.63 13.73 -8.83
N GLN A 112 41.98 12.46 -8.60
CA GLN A 112 42.65 11.61 -9.58
C GLN A 112 41.80 11.42 -10.85
N ASN A 113 40.50 11.14 -10.69
CA ASN A 113 39.58 11.01 -11.83
C ASN A 113 39.43 12.31 -12.63
N LEU A 114 39.64 13.47 -11.99
CA LEU A 114 39.66 14.78 -12.65
C LEU A 114 41.03 15.16 -13.22
N GLY A 115 42.02 14.26 -13.17
CA GLY A 115 43.38 14.50 -13.68
C GLY A 115 44.21 15.44 -12.79
N ILE A 116 43.76 15.71 -11.57
CA ILE A 116 44.46 16.57 -10.62
C ILE A 116 45.42 15.71 -9.80
N ALA A 117 46.73 15.92 -9.99
CA ALA A 117 47.76 15.29 -9.18
C ALA A 117 47.69 15.84 -7.74
N SER A 118 47.12 15.06 -6.83
CA SER A 118 47.07 15.39 -5.40
C SER A 118 48.41 15.02 -4.73
N GLU A 119 49.38 15.94 -4.72
CA GLU A 119 50.54 15.80 -3.84
C GLU A 119 50.15 16.10 -2.39
N GLY A 120 49.83 15.07 -1.60
CA GLY A 120 49.92 15.06 -0.13
C GLY A 120 49.25 16.18 0.68
N GLY A 121 48.44 17.04 0.06
CA GLY A 121 47.83 18.19 0.69
C GLY A 121 46.66 17.74 1.55
N ARG A 122 46.68 18.11 2.83
CA ARG A 122 45.53 17.92 3.74
C ARG A 122 44.36 18.74 3.19
N ALA A 123 43.50 18.12 2.37
CA ALA A 123 42.23 18.69 2.00
C ALA A 123 41.52 19.14 3.29
N ARG A 124 40.92 20.33 3.30
CA ARG A 124 40.17 20.83 4.46
C ARG A 124 38.92 19.96 4.63
N ALA A 125 39.05 18.80 5.27
CA ALA A 125 37.98 17.80 5.34
C ALA A 125 36.71 18.37 5.99
N LYS A 126 36.82 19.40 6.83
CA LYS A 126 35.65 20.07 7.42
C LYS A 126 34.74 20.80 6.41
N ASN A 127 35.12 20.89 5.13
CA ASN A 127 34.25 21.42 4.07
C ASN A 127 33.68 20.33 3.14
N VAL A 128 33.95 19.05 3.45
CA VAL A 128 33.55 17.89 2.65
C VAL A 128 33.00 16.80 3.57
N ALA A 129 31.97 16.08 3.15
CA ALA A 129 31.48 14.90 3.88
C ALA A 129 31.34 13.72 2.93
N ALA A 130 31.77 12.54 3.38
CA ALA A 130 31.40 11.28 2.75
C ALA A 130 29.94 10.96 3.05
N VAL A 131 29.18 10.63 2.02
CA VAL A 131 27.75 10.40 2.13
C VAL A 131 27.33 9.11 1.43
N ILE A 132 26.28 8.49 1.97
CA ILE A 132 25.49 7.50 1.26
C ILE A 132 24.32 8.22 0.60
N VAL A 133 24.12 7.94 -0.67
CA VAL A 133 23.00 8.44 -1.46
C VAL A 133 22.07 7.28 -1.74
N THR A 134 20.79 7.43 -1.42
CA THR A 134 19.76 6.43 -1.72
C THR A 134 18.67 7.06 -2.58
N ALA A 135 18.11 6.26 -3.49
CA ALA A 135 16.99 6.66 -4.32
C ALA A 135 16.03 5.48 -4.50
N ASN A 136 14.74 5.78 -4.58
CA ASN A 136 13.75 4.81 -5.04
C ASN A 136 13.62 4.98 -6.55
N PHE A 137 13.98 3.94 -7.28
CA PHE A 137 13.87 3.87 -8.74
C PHE A 137 12.46 3.42 -9.10
N PRO A 138 11.62 4.30 -9.68
CA PRO A 138 10.27 3.94 -10.05
C PRO A 138 10.28 2.89 -11.16
N ALA A 139 9.29 2.00 -11.15
CA ALA A 139 9.08 1.09 -12.27
C ALA A 139 8.77 1.88 -13.55
N PHE A 140 9.20 1.34 -14.69
CA PHE A 140 8.92 1.88 -16.03
C PHE A 140 9.39 3.34 -16.25
N VAL A 141 10.35 3.82 -15.45
CA VAL A 141 10.95 5.14 -15.65
C VAL A 141 11.86 5.11 -16.88
N SER A 142 11.72 6.10 -17.76
CA SER A 142 12.53 6.19 -18.98
C SER A 142 13.89 6.84 -18.73
N THR A 143 14.89 6.50 -19.54
CA THR A 143 16.19 7.18 -19.55
C THR A 143 16.02 8.70 -19.72
N GLY A 144 16.79 9.49 -18.97
CA GLY A 144 16.72 10.95 -18.92
C GLY A 144 15.70 11.52 -17.93
N SER A 145 14.82 10.70 -17.36
CA SER A 145 13.91 11.13 -16.30
C SER A 145 14.67 11.54 -15.05
N ARG A 146 14.10 12.48 -14.30
CA ARG A 146 14.65 12.92 -13.01
C ARG A 146 13.95 12.28 -11.83
N MET A 147 14.69 12.03 -10.76
CA MET A 147 14.15 11.56 -9.49
C MET A 147 14.83 12.21 -8.29
N ASP A 148 14.12 12.21 -7.17
CA ASP A 148 14.62 12.65 -5.88
C ASP A 148 15.64 11.65 -5.33
N VAL A 149 16.65 12.16 -4.63
CA VAL A 149 17.56 11.33 -3.84
C VAL A 149 17.64 11.80 -2.40
N THR A 150 17.87 10.85 -1.50
CA THR A 150 18.17 11.12 -0.10
C THR A 150 19.66 10.96 0.11
N VAL A 151 20.26 11.87 0.86
CA VAL A 151 21.69 11.92 1.16
C VAL A 151 21.87 11.88 2.67
N SER A 152 22.72 10.99 3.15
CA SER A 152 23.00 10.82 4.57
C SER A 152 24.50 10.79 4.80
N SER A 153 24.97 11.55 5.80
CA SER A 153 26.37 11.50 6.23
C SER A 153 26.78 10.11 6.66
N MET A 154 27.92 9.63 6.18
CA MET A 154 28.54 8.37 6.58
C MET A 154 29.63 8.57 7.66
N GLY A 155 30.24 9.76 7.68
CA GLY A 155 31.32 10.11 8.61
C GLY A 155 30.83 10.86 9.86
N ASP A 156 31.69 11.72 10.38
CA ASP A 156 31.46 12.54 11.57
C ASP A 156 31.06 13.99 11.25
N ALA A 157 30.57 14.25 10.04
CA ALA A 157 29.96 15.52 9.68
C ALA A 157 28.80 15.85 10.62
N THR A 158 28.76 17.11 11.05
CA THR A 158 27.76 17.64 11.99
C THR A 158 26.55 18.24 11.29
N SER A 159 26.70 18.62 10.02
CA SER A 159 25.61 19.08 9.16
C SER A 159 25.97 18.99 7.68
N LEU A 160 24.99 18.63 6.85
CA LEU A 160 25.05 18.70 5.39
C LEU A 160 24.46 19.99 4.81
N ALA A 161 23.99 20.91 5.65
CA ALA A 161 23.31 22.13 5.22
C ALA A 161 24.23 23.03 4.39
N GLY A 162 23.71 23.54 3.28
CA GLY A 162 24.46 24.39 2.34
C GLY A 162 25.46 23.64 1.46
N GLY A 163 25.55 22.31 1.60
CA GLY A 163 26.40 21.48 0.76
C GLY A 163 25.81 21.15 -0.60
N THR A 164 26.67 20.76 -1.53
CA THR A 164 26.31 20.27 -2.86
C THR A 164 26.82 18.84 -3.03
N LEU A 165 25.93 17.92 -3.39
CA LEU A 165 26.27 16.55 -3.77
C LEU A 165 27.02 16.57 -5.11
N VAL A 166 28.23 16.05 -5.11
CA VAL A 166 29.03 15.80 -6.31
C VAL A 166 28.41 14.62 -7.08
N MET A 167 28.53 14.65 -8.41
CA MET A 167 28.12 13.57 -9.31
C MET A 167 28.45 12.18 -8.72
N THR A 168 27.40 11.46 -8.35
CA THR A 168 27.46 10.19 -7.63
C THR A 168 26.67 9.15 -8.43
N PRO A 169 27.31 8.09 -8.95
CA PRO A 169 26.60 6.99 -9.60
C PRO A 169 25.82 6.18 -8.56
N LEU A 170 24.58 5.84 -8.91
CA LEU A 170 23.67 5.05 -8.10
C LEU A 170 23.50 3.67 -8.71
N LYS A 171 23.73 2.65 -7.88
CA LYS A 171 23.73 1.25 -8.28
C LYS A 171 22.55 0.49 -7.69
N ALA A 172 22.00 -0.45 -8.45
CA ALA A 172 21.03 -1.40 -7.91
C ALA A 172 21.75 -2.60 -7.25
N ALA A 173 20.98 -3.59 -6.80
CA ALA A 173 21.50 -4.78 -6.12
C ALA A 173 22.39 -5.68 -7.03
N ASP A 174 22.25 -5.56 -8.35
CA ASP A 174 23.09 -6.21 -9.36
C ASP A 174 24.48 -5.56 -9.52
N GLY A 175 24.68 -4.37 -8.95
CA GLY A 175 25.93 -3.60 -9.02
C GLY A 175 26.07 -2.70 -10.24
N ASP A 176 25.09 -2.69 -11.14
CA ASP A 176 25.04 -1.85 -12.33
C ASP A 176 24.56 -0.44 -12.01
N ILE A 177 24.99 0.54 -12.81
CA ILE A 177 24.61 1.96 -12.62
C ILE A 177 23.32 2.25 -13.40
N TYR A 178 22.28 2.64 -12.67
CA TYR A 178 20.96 2.97 -13.23
C TYR A 178 20.67 4.47 -13.26
N ALA A 179 21.27 5.23 -12.36
CA ALA A 179 21.09 6.67 -12.29
C ALA A 179 22.35 7.38 -11.79
N VAL A 180 22.45 8.67 -12.06
CA VAL A 180 23.53 9.53 -11.57
C VAL A 180 22.92 10.71 -10.82
N ALA A 181 23.29 10.88 -9.56
CA ALA A 181 22.81 11.94 -8.69
C ALA A 181 23.80 13.09 -8.52
N GLN A 182 23.31 14.33 -8.55
CA GLN A 182 24.06 15.53 -8.20
C GLN A 182 23.12 16.67 -7.81
N GLY A 183 23.64 17.67 -7.11
CA GLY A 183 22.92 18.93 -6.86
C GLY A 183 22.93 19.41 -5.42
N PRO A 184 22.28 20.54 -5.14
CA PRO A 184 22.26 21.15 -3.80
C PRO A 184 21.50 20.28 -2.81
N VAL A 185 22.08 20.07 -1.62
CA VAL A 185 21.48 19.27 -0.56
C VAL A 185 20.59 20.16 0.31
N ILE A 186 19.31 19.81 0.38
CA ILE A 186 18.32 20.47 1.24
C ILE A 186 18.17 19.67 2.53
N VAL A 187 18.46 20.30 3.65
CA VAL A 187 18.41 19.69 4.99
C VAL A 187 17.27 20.31 5.79
N THR A 188 16.49 19.48 6.49
CA THR A 188 15.33 19.90 7.28
C THR A 188 15.62 20.11 8.77
N GLY A 189 16.88 19.92 9.19
CA GLY A 189 17.33 20.12 10.57
C GLY A 189 18.46 21.13 10.72
N PHE A 190 18.56 21.73 11.90
CA PHE A 190 19.65 22.64 12.26
C PHE A 190 20.14 22.37 13.69
N SER A 191 21.39 22.71 13.96
CA SER A 191 21.98 22.68 15.30
C SER A 191 22.55 24.05 15.60
N ALA A 192 22.12 24.65 16.71
CA ALA A 192 22.61 25.92 17.21
C ALA A 192 23.21 25.71 18.61
N GLN A 193 24.39 26.29 18.85
CA GLN A 193 25.08 26.19 20.12
C GLN A 193 25.31 27.59 20.70
N GLY A 194 24.74 27.83 21.88
CA GLY A 194 25.03 28.98 22.73
C GLY A 194 26.06 28.64 23.81
N ALA A 195 26.39 29.62 24.66
CA ALA A 195 27.39 29.47 25.72
C ALA A 195 27.03 28.40 26.78
N ALA A 196 25.73 28.09 26.96
CA ALA A 196 25.25 27.12 27.96
C ALA A 196 24.18 26.16 27.43
N GLU A 197 23.79 26.25 26.15
CA GLU A 197 22.68 25.48 25.60
C GLU A 197 22.97 25.05 24.16
N LYS A 198 22.63 23.80 23.83
CA LYS A 198 22.68 23.27 22.48
C LYS A 198 21.27 22.88 22.06
N LEU A 199 20.72 23.60 21.09
CA LEU A 199 19.43 23.28 20.49
C LEU A 199 19.66 22.56 19.17
N THR A 200 19.12 21.35 19.03
CA THR A 200 19.12 20.62 17.76
C THR A 200 17.70 20.23 17.42
N GLN A 201 17.23 20.66 16.26
CA GLN A 201 15.89 20.34 15.76
C GLN A 201 16.04 19.63 14.41
N GLY A 202 15.35 18.50 14.25
CA GLY A 202 15.46 17.65 13.06
C GLY A 202 16.79 16.90 12.97
N VAL A 203 17.13 16.45 11.75
CA VAL A 203 18.34 15.66 11.48
C VAL A 203 19.26 16.47 10.55
N PRO A 204 20.28 17.18 11.07
CA PRO A 204 21.15 18.03 10.25
C PRO A 204 22.11 17.24 9.34
N THR A 205 22.29 15.94 9.60
CA THR A 205 23.21 15.04 8.89
C THR A 205 22.55 14.27 7.75
N ALA A 206 21.27 14.51 7.48
CA ALA A 206 20.53 13.93 6.37
C ALA A 206 19.81 15.02 5.59
N GLY A 207 19.71 14.86 4.28
CA GLY A 207 19.06 15.81 3.38
C GLY A 207 18.49 15.14 2.14
N ARG A 208 17.79 15.93 1.33
CA ARG A 208 17.26 15.50 0.04
C ARG A 208 17.84 16.38 -1.07
N VAL A 209 18.06 15.80 -2.23
CA VAL A 209 18.32 16.54 -3.48
C VAL A 209 17.13 16.28 -4.41
N PRO A 210 16.14 17.20 -4.45
CA PRO A 210 14.96 17.03 -5.29
C PRO A 210 15.34 17.04 -6.77
N ASN A 211 14.82 16.09 -7.55
CA ASN A 211 15.13 15.92 -8.97
C ASN A 211 16.65 15.88 -9.26
N GLY A 212 17.45 15.42 -8.29
CA GLY A 212 18.91 15.42 -8.35
C GLY A 212 19.50 14.24 -9.10
N ALA A 213 18.76 13.14 -9.22
CA ALA A 213 19.18 11.98 -10.01
C ALA A 213 18.61 12.02 -11.42
N ILE A 214 19.42 11.64 -12.40
CA ILE A 214 19.02 11.42 -13.80
C ILE A 214 19.17 9.92 -14.07
N VAL A 215 18.13 9.31 -14.66
CA VAL A 215 18.14 7.90 -15.09
C VAL A 215 19.04 7.74 -16.31
N GLU A 216 20.03 6.85 -16.21
CA GLU A 216 20.94 6.49 -17.31
C GLU A 216 20.52 5.18 -17.99
N ARG A 217 19.94 4.25 -17.22
CA ARG A 217 19.55 2.92 -17.70
C ARG A 217 18.16 2.57 -17.20
N GLU A 218 17.33 2.03 -18.10
CA GLU A 218 16.05 1.44 -17.77
C GLU A 218 16.26 0.03 -17.22
N ILE A 219 15.37 -0.41 -16.32
CA ILE A 219 15.32 -1.83 -15.93
C ILE A 219 14.59 -2.56 -17.06
N ASP A 220 15.12 -3.72 -17.50
CA ASP A 220 14.63 -4.49 -18.66
C ASP A 220 13.16 -4.97 -18.58
N GLU A 221 12.43 -4.63 -17.51
CA GLU A 221 10.98 -4.81 -17.44
C GLU A 221 10.27 -3.70 -18.24
N LYS A 222 10.19 -3.86 -19.57
CA LYS A 222 9.37 -2.98 -20.38
C LYS A 222 7.90 -3.27 -20.16
N PHE A 223 7.14 -2.23 -19.83
CA PHE A 223 5.68 -2.31 -19.72
C PHE A 223 5.00 -2.88 -20.98
N SER A 224 5.60 -2.65 -22.17
CA SER A 224 5.12 -3.19 -23.44
C SER A 224 5.32 -4.70 -23.63
N GLU A 225 6.18 -5.32 -22.84
CA GLU A 225 6.56 -6.74 -22.94
C GLU A 225 5.91 -7.60 -21.83
N LEU A 226 5.04 -7.01 -21.00
CA LEU A 226 4.29 -7.75 -19.98
C LEU A 226 3.23 -8.64 -20.65
N ASP A 227 3.42 -9.97 -20.58
CA ASP A 227 2.44 -10.95 -21.04
C ASP A 227 1.11 -10.88 -20.25
N ASN A 228 1.21 -10.55 -18.96
CA ASN A 228 0.08 -10.44 -18.05
C ASN A 228 0.12 -9.11 -17.30
N LEU A 229 -1.02 -8.45 -17.20
CA LEU A 229 -1.24 -7.32 -16.32
C LEU A 229 -1.77 -7.83 -14.99
N ILE A 230 -1.10 -7.47 -13.90
CA ILE A 230 -1.58 -7.78 -12.56
C ILE A 230 -2.23 -6.52 -12.00
N ILE A 231 -3.50 -6.61 -11.64
CA ILE A 231 -4.29 -5.53 -11.04
C ILE A 231 -4.50 -5.86 -9.57
N GLU A 232 -4.15 -4.94 -8.68
CA GLU A 232 -4.33 -5.07 -7.24
C GLU A 232 -5.41 -4.12 -6.73
N LEU A 233 -6.39 -4.64 -6.00
CA LEU A 233 -7.38 -3.85 -5.27
C LEU A 233 -6.72 -3.10 -4.11
N ARG A 234 -7.06 -1.82 -3.94
CA ARG A 234 -6.58 -1.00 -2.81
C ARG A 234 -7.09 -1.55 -1.48
N ASN A 235 -8.36 -1.95 -1.45
CA ASN A 235 -8.99 -2.64 -0.33
C ASN A 235 -9.39 -4.04 -0.79
N GLY A 236 -8.78 -5.08 -0.23
CA GLY A 236 -9.04 -6.47 -0.62
C GLY A 236 -10.44 -6.91 -0.20
N ASP A 237 -11.19 -7.44 -1.15
CA ASP A 237 -12.51 -8.06 -0.97
C ASP A 237 -12.78 -9.05 -2.11
N PHE A 238 -13.13 -10.29 -1.79
CA PHE A 238 -13.36 -11.35 -2.78
C PHE A 238 -14.51 -11.02 -3.73
N ARG A 239 -15.59 -10.41 -3.23
CA ARG A 239 -16.74 -10.10 -4.07
C ARG A 239 -16.39 -9.02 -5.09
N THR A 240 -15.67 -8.00 -4.66
CA THR A 240 -15.16 -6.93 -5.51
C THR A 240 -14.16 -7.46 -6.52
N ALA A 241 -13.24 -8.36 -6.12
CA ALA A 241 -12.28 -8.97 -7.04
C ALA A 241 -12.96 -9.75 -8.18
N VAL A 242 -13.94 -10.60 -7.85
CA VAL A 242 -14.73 -11.34 -8.84
C VAL A 242 -15.50 -10.38 -9.76
N LYS A 243 -16.14 -9.33 -9.21
CA LYS A 243 -16.86 -8.34 -10.02
C LYS A 243 -15.95 -7.54 -10.95
N VAL A 244 -14.72 -7.23 -10.53
CA VAL A 244 -13.71 -6.60 -11.38
C VAL A 244 -13.34 -7.56 -12.51
N ALA A 245 -13.02 -8.82 -12.22
CA ALA A 245 -12.70 -9.83 -13.23
C ALA A 245 -13.87 -10.03 -14.22
N ASP A 246 -15.11 -10.12 -13.73
CA ASP A 246 -16.32 -10.23 -14.56
C ASP A 246 -16.50 -9.02 -15.48
N SER A 247 -16.29 -7.80 -14.97
CA SER A 247 -16.42 -6.57 -15.74
C SER A 247 -15.37 -6.48 -16.85
N ILE A 248 -14.12 -6.86 -16.53
CA ILE A 248 -13.03 -6.96 -17.53
C ILE A 248 -13.38 -8.03 -18.55
N ASN A 249 -13.80 -9.23 -18.12
CA ASN A 249 -14.14 -10.32 -19.01
C ASN A 249 -15.32 -10.01 -19.92
N LYS A 250 -16.31 -9.26 -19.45
CA LYS A 250 -17.41 -8.77 -20.27
C LYS A 250 -16.87 -7.87 -21.39
N PHE A 251 -16.05 -6.88 -21.03
CA PHE A 251 -15.41 -5.98 -21.98
C PHE A 251 -14.52 -6.74 -22.98
N THR A 252 -13.70 -7.68 -22.52
CA THR A 252 -12.78 -8.42 -23.40
C THR A 252 -13.50 -9.44 -24.28
N LYS A 253 -14.59 -10.05 -23.82
CA LYS A 253 -15.45 -10.89 -24.67
C LYS A 253 -16.09 -10.08 -25.79
N GLU A 254 -16.59 -8.88 -25.49
CA GLU A 254 -17.22 -8.00 -26.48
C GLU A 254 -16.21 -7.47 -27.52
N ASN A 255 -14.98 -7.12 -27.11
CA ASN A 255 -13.99 -6.48 -27.98
C ASN A 255 -12.98 -7.45 -28.63
N PHE A 256 -12.66 -8.56 -27.95
CA PHE A 256 -11.62 -9.51 -28.37
C PHE A 256 -12.11 -10.96 -28.46
N GLY A 257 -13.37 -11.24 -28.11
CA GLY A 257 -13.98 -12.57 -28.23
C GLY A 257 -13.52 -13.60 -27.19
N LYS A 258 -12.79 -13.18 -26.14
CA LYS A 258 -12.26 -14.09 -25.11
C LYS A 258 -12.32 -13.46 -23.71
N ALA A 259 -12.48 -14.32 -22.70
CA ALA A 259 -12.23 -13.95 -21.30
C ALA A 259 -10.71 -13.90 -21.09
N LEU A 260 -10.20 -12.79 -20.56
CA LEU A 260 -8.77 -12.58 -20.35
C LEU A 260 -8.41 -12.30 -18.88
N ALA A 261 -9.40 -12.10 -18.00
CA ALA A 261 -9.18 -11.81 -16.61
C ALA A 261 -9.59 -12.97 -15.70
N PHE A 262 -8.86 -13.18 -14.62
CA PHE A 262 -9.25 -14.05 -13.52
C PHE A 262 -8.73 -13.51 -12.19
N GLU A 263 -9.53 -13.63 -11.15
CA GLU A 263 -9.15 -13.35 -9.78
C GLU A 263 -8.25 -14.46 -9.24
N GLN A 264 -7.14 -14.09 -8.60
CA GLN A 264 -6.24 -15.01 -7.92
C GLN A 264 -6.54 -15.09 -6.43
N ASP A 265 -6.85 -13.94 -5.80
CA ASP A 265 -7.19 -13.82 -4.39
C ASP A 265 -8.10 -12.59 -4.14
N ALA A 266 -8.34 -12.22 -2.88
CA ALA A 266 -9.19 -11.08 -2.51
C ALA A 266 -8.68 -9.71 -3.00
N ARG A 267 -7.43 -9.62 -3.47
CA ARG A 267 -6.77 -8.39 -3.88
C ARG A 267 -6.24 -8.47 -5.31
N THR A 268 -5.80 -9.62 -5.77
CA THR A 268 -5.05 -9.79 -7.02
C THR A 268 -5.94 -10.30 -8.14
N ILE A 269 -5.97 -9.58 -9.26
CA ILE A 269 -6.64 -9.97 -10.50
C ILE A 269 -5.57 -10.02 -11.60
N VAL A 270 -5.45 -11.15 -12.29
CA VAL A 270 -4.53 -11.34 -13.41
C VAL A 270 -5.29 -11.16 -14.71
N VAL A 271 -4.77 -10.34 -15.62
CA VAL A 271 -5.36 -10.07 -16.92
C VAL A 271 -4.36 -10.36 -18.03
N GLU A 272 -4.66 -11.36 -18.86
CA GLU A 272 -3.88 -11.74 -20.02
C GLU A 272 -3.95 -10.63 -21.09
N HIS A 273 -2.80 -10.20 -21.62
CA HIS A 273 -2.75 -9.13 -22.60
C HIS A 273 -3.15 -9.64 -24.02
N PRO A 274 -4.11 -9.00 -24.71
CA PRO A 274 -4.50 -9.41 -26.06
C PRO A 274 -3.42 -9.08 -27.10
N SER A 275 -3.18 -10.00 -28.04
CA SER A 275 -2.22 -9.78 -29.12
C SER A 275 -2.60 -8.57 -29.99
N LYS A 276 -1.60 -7.82 -30.49
CA LYS A 276 -1.74 -6.67 -31.40
C LYS A 276 -2.34 -5.38 -30.81
N LEU A 277 -2.42 -5.27 -29.49
CA LEU A 277 -2.71 -4.03 -28.79
C LEU A 277 -1.47 -3.56 -28.02
N SER A 278 -1.29 -2.25 -27.81
CA SER A 278 -0.27 -1.79 -26.87
C SER A 278 -0.77 -1.97 -25.43
N THR A 279 0.08 -2.45 -24.52
CA THR A 279 -0.26 -2.63 -23.11
C THR A 279 -0.85 -1.37 -22.48
N ALA A 280 -0.31 -0.19 -22.80
CA ALA A 280 -0.82 1.10 -22.34
C ALA A 280 -2.26 1.40 -22.79
N ARG A 281 -2.57 1.13 -24.06
CA ARG A 281 -3.94 1.28 -24.58
C ARG A 281 -4.89 0.31 -23.90
N PHE A 282 -4.49 -0.95 -23.75
CA PHE A 282 -5.32 -1.98 -23.13
C PHE A 282 -5.61 -1.65 -21.67
N TYR A 283 -4.59 -1.27 -20.91
CA TYR A 283 -4.73 -0.87 -19.52
C TYR A 283 -5.64 0.36 -19.37
N ALA A 284 -5.46 1.39 -20.21
CA ALA A 284 -6.33 2.57 -20.20
C ALA A 284 -7.80 2.25 -20.50
N MET A 285 -8.08 1.24 -21.34
CA MET A 285 -9.44 0.77 -21.61
C MET A 285 -10.05 0.05 -20.39
N ILE A 286 -9.26 -0.75 -19.68
CA ILE A 286 -9.70 -1.47 -18.49
C ILE A 286 -9.94 -0.53 -17.31
N GLU A 287 -9.02 0.41 -17.07
CA GLU A 287 -9.07 1.32 -15.92
C GLU A 287 -10.36 2.15 -15.81
N ASP A 288 -11.00 2.43 -16.94
CA ASP A 288 -12.23 3.23 -16.99
C ASP A 288 -13.52 2.40 -16.84
N LEU A 289 -13.42 1.06 -16.82
CA LEU A 289 -14.59 0.20 -16.70
C LEU A 289 -15.34 0.45 -15.38
N PRO A 290 -16.67 0.61 -15.44
CA PRO A 290 -17.50 0.73 -14.25
C PRO A 290 -17.65 -0.65 -13.59
N VAL A 291 -17.42 -0.70 -12.27
CA VAL A 291 -17.56 -1.90 -11.46
C VAL A 291 -18.40 -1.59 -10.23
N GLU A 292 -19.38 -2.45 -9.96
CA GLU A 292 -20.09 -2.40 -8.69
C GLU A 292 -19.19 -2.91 -7.57
N ILE A 293 -18.95 -2.09 -6.55
CA ILE A 293 -18.20 -2.49 -5.36
C ILE A 293 -19.12 -2.83 -4.20
N ASP A 294 -18.65 -3.72 -3.33
CA ASP A 294 -19.29 -4.01 -2.05
C ASP A 294 -18.48 -3.29 -0.96
N VAL A 295 -19.04 -2.21 -0.41
CA VAL A 295 -18.41 -1.48 0.69
C VAL A 295 -19.00 -1.96 2.01
N PRO A 296 -18.19 -2.34 3.01
CA PRO A 296 -18.73 -2.73 4.30
C PRO A 296 -19.40 -1.52 4.96
N ALA A 297 -20.51 -1.76 5.65
CA ALA A 297 -21.15 -0.75 6.47
C ALA A 297 -20.19 -0.29 7.57
N ARG A 298 -19.91 1.02 7.65
CA ARG A 298 -18.99 1.61 8.65
C ARG A 298 -19.68 2.69 9.48
N VAL A 299 -19.41 2.67 10.79
CA VAL A 299 -19.76 3.73 11.73
C VAL A 299 -18.47 4.24 12.35
N VAL A 300 -18.22 5.54 12.24
CA VAL A 300 -17.05 6.20 12.84
C VAL A 300 -17.53 7.12 13.95
N VAL A 301 -16.90 7.02 15.12
CA VAL A 301 -17.23 7.85 16.30
C VAL A 301 -15.99 8.63 16.71
N ASP A 302 -16.11 9.95 16.78
CA ASP A 302 -15.12 10.81 17.45
C ASP A 302 -15.55 11.01 18.91
N GLU A 303 -14.89 10.30 19.82
CA GLU A 303 -15.20 10.35 21.25
C GLU A 303 -14.98 11.73 21.88
N ARG A 304 -14.11 12.57 21.30
CA ARG A 304 -13.79 13.90 21.82
C ARG A 304 -14.84 14.92 21.42
N THR A 305 -15.36 14.83 20.19
CA THR A 305 -16.38 15.77 19.69
C THR A 305 -17.81 15.22 19.82
N GLY A 306 -17.97 13.93 20.07
CA GLY A 306 -19.26 13.24 20.05
C GLY A 306 -19.82 13.06 18.64
N THR A 307 -19.02 13.31 17.59
CA THR A 307 -19.48 13.22 16.20
C THR A 307 -19.56 11.77 15.76
N ILE A 308 -20.73 11.33 15.30
CA ILE A 308 -20.97 9.99 14.77
C ILE A 308 -21.26 10.11 13.28
N VAL A 309 -20.45 9.46 12.45
CA VAL A 309 -20.66 9.36 11.00
C VAL A 309 -21.11 7.93 10.68
N ILE A 310 -22.32 7.80 10.15
CA ILE A 310 -22.96 6.52 9.82
C ILE A 310 -22.97 6.37 8.30
N GLY A 311 -22.37 5.30 7.78
CA GLY A 311 -22.41 4.98 6.36
C GLY A 311 -23.82 4.59 5.88
N GLN A 312 -24.11 4.81 4.60
CA GLN A 312 -25.42 4.59 3.98
C GLN A 312 -25.95 3.15 4.20
N ASP A 313 -25.08 2.16 4.18
CA ASP A 313 -25.45 0.73 4.26
C ASP A 313 -25.58 0.20 5.70
N VAL A 314 -25.45 1.07 6.72
CA VAL A 314 -25.60 0.68 8.14
C VAL A 314 -27.09 0.51 8.46
N LYS A 315 -27.49 -0.73 8.74
CA LYS A 315 -28.81 -1.06 9.28
C LYS A 315 -28.75 -1.14 10.80
N ILE A 316 -29.59 -0.38 11.50
CA ILE A 316 -29.67 -0.36 12.96
C ILE A 316 -30.92 -1.12 13.41
N SER A 317 -30.72 -2.25 14.11
CA SER A 317 -31.83 -2.97 14.75
C SER A 317 -32.31 -2.23 16.01
N ARG A 318 -33.59 -2.41 16.37
CA ARG A 318 -34.13 -1.89 17.63
C ARG A 318 -33.36 -2.50 18.80
N VAL A 319 -32.69 -1.64 19.57
CA VAL A 319 -31.98 -2.00 20.81
C VAL A 319 -32.35 -1.00 21.89
N ALA A 320 -32.54 -1.48 23.13
CA ALA A 320 -32.70 -0.64 24.31
C ALA A 320 -31.39 -0.66 25.10
N ILE A 321 -30.78 0.51 25.28
CA ILE A 321 -29.56 0.70 26.07
C ILE A 321 -29.92 1.57 27.26
N SER A 322 -29.67 1.07 28.48
CA SER A 322 -29.79 1.85 29.72
C SER A 322 -28.39 2.08 30.28
N HIS A 323 -27.92 3.33 30.23
CA HIS A 323 -26.66 3.74 30.87
C HIS A 323 -26.94 4.96 31.75
N GLY A 324 -26.99 4.74 33.08
CA GLY A 324 -27.23 5.80 34.05
C GLY A 324 -28.54 6.56 33.82
N THR A 325 -28.46 7.88 33.62
CA THR A 325 -29.61 8.78 33.46
C THR A 325 -30.05 9.02 32.00
N LEU A 326 -29.45 8.35 30.99
CA LEU A 326 -29.79 8.55 29.58
C LEU A 326 -30.49 7.31 29.00
N THR A 327 -31.75 7.48 28.58
CA THR A 327 -32.50 6.50 27.78
C THR A 327 -32.63 7.04 26.35
N VAL A 328 -31.97 6.40 25.39
CA VAL A 328 -32.11 6.74 23.97
C VAL A 328 -33.02 5.72 23.31
N ARG A 329 -34.18 6.17 22.81
CA ARG A 329 -35.16 5.35 22.10
C ARG A 329 -35.20 5.75 20.63
N ILE A 330 -34.62 4.93 19.75
CA ILE A 330 -34.69 5.15 18.30
C ILE A 330 -35.99 4.54 17.81
N THR A 331 -36.88 5.37 17.27
CA THR A 331 -38.19 4.97 16.74
C THR A 331 -38.19 5.26 15.25
N GLU A 332 -38.33 4.24 14.40
CA GLU A 332 -38.48 4.41 12.96
C GLU A 332 -39.89 4.91 12.65
N MET A 333 -40.01 5.96 11.83
CA MET A 333 -41.31 6.47 11.37
C MET A 333 -41.58 5.94 9.95
N PRO A 334 -42.29 4.80 9.79
CA PRO A 334 -42.66 4.34 8.46
C PRO A 334 -43.61 5.37 7.84
N ARG A 335 -43.16 6.03 6.77
CA ARG A 335 -44.03 6.83 5.92
C ARG A 335 -44.80 5.86 5.02
N ILE A 336 -46.02 5.52 5.44
CA ILE A 336 -46.96 4.84 4.55
C ILE A 336 -47.35 5.87 3.49
N VAL A 337 -46.93 5.67 2.25
CA VAL A 337 -47.47 6.38 1.09
C VAL A 337 -48.65 5.54 0.62
N GLN A 338 -49.86 5.94 1.01
CA GLN A 338 -51.06 5.32 0.48
C GLN A 338 -51.32 5.93 -0.91
N PRO A 339 -51.31 5.12 -1.99
CA PRO A 339 -51.61 5.63 -3.32
C PRO A 339 -53.05 6.15 -3.39
N ASP A 340 -53.31 7.11 -4.29
CA ASP A 340 -54.66 7.62 -4.51
C ASP A 340 -55.62 6.45 -4.85
N PRO A 341 -56.90 6.52 -4.42
CA PRO A 341 -57.86 5.48 -4.72
C PRO A 341 -57.92 5.31 -6.25
N PHE A 342 -57.77 4.06 -6.73
CA PHE A 342 -57.72 3.65 -8.14
C PHE A 342 -56.37 3.64 -8.86
N SER A 343 -55.23 3.86 -8.19
CA SER A 343 -53.94 3.45 -8.80
C SER A 343 -53.63 1.99 -8.46
N ASP A 344 -53.30 1.19 -9.47
CA ASP A 344 -52.76 -0.18 -9.33
C ASP A 344 -51.35 -0.14 -8.70
N GLY A 345 -51.28 0.19 -7.41
CA GLY A 345 -50.01 0.24 -6.68
C GLY A 345 -49.53 -1.14 -6.29
N GLU A 346 -48.28 -1.48 -6.65
CA GLU A 346 -47.51 -2.53 -5.97
C GLU A 346 -46.92 -1.97 -4.67
N THR A 347 -47.16 -2.66 -3.55
CA THR A 347 -46.60 -2.38 -2.21
C THR A 347 -45.24 -3.00 -2.02
#